data_AF-A0A3B0PRK1-F1
#
_entry.id   AF-A0A3B0PRK1-F1
#
_cell.length_a   1.000
_cell.length_b   1.000
_cell.length_c   1.000
_cell.angle_alpha   90.00
_cell.angle_beta   90.00
_cell.angle_gamma   90.00
#
_symmetry.space_group_name_H-M   'P 1'
#
loop_
_entity.id
_entity.type
_entity.pdbx_description
1 polymer ?
#
loop_
_entity_poly.entity_id
_entity_poly.type
_entity_poly.pdbx_seq_one_letter_code
_entity_poly.pdbx_strand_id
1 'polypeptide(L)'
;MFVIVIICISLTIQTLLIPKITTQFTMNLKNKVFAKIQELSPQDLSKLSIGAILNRLNADVLSLERTLSMLILNVIRSIFVFGSALFFSITTSPQLSLIFVITIPIIVVMVFVVSYVQKIIKRLFIFNDEFNQKLQENLNSLKTIKANATEEKEYSIIQKLTQKLTKSNLKITVANSVSESFFMMIIFMSLIILATIGVNQVLQNKIQIGTMVLFSTYIW
;
A
#
# COMPACT_ATOMS: atom_id res chain seq x y z
N MET A 1 9.29 -11.29 -31.12
CA MET A 1 8.17 -10.47 -31.64
C MET A 1 6.82 -10.94 -31.10
N PHE A 2 6.45 -12.22 -31.23
CA PHE A 2 5.15 -12.76 -30.78
C PHE A 2 4.85 -12.55 -29.27
N VAL A 3 5.84 -12.79 -28.41
CA VAL A 3 5.72 -12.58 -26.95
C VAL A 3 5.45 -11.12 -26.60
N ILE A 4 6.12 -10.18 -27.29
CA ILE A 4 5.92 -8.73 -27.07
C ILE A 4 4.49 -8.34 -27.47
N VAL A 5 3.97 -8.88 -28.58
CA VAL A 5 2.60 -8.63 -29.02
C VAL A 5 1.58 -9.16 -27.99
N ILE A 6 1.80 -10.35 -27.43
CA ILE A 6 0.95 -10.92 -26.38
C ILE A 6 0.98 -10.05 -25.12
N ILE A 7 2.16 -9.58 -24.70
CA ILE A 7 2.30 -8.69 -23.55
C ILE A 7 1.55 -7.38 -23.81
N CYS A 8 1.71 -6.76 -24.97
CA CYS A 8 1.00 -5.54 -25.33
C CYS A 8 -0.52 -5.75 -25.31
N ILE A 9 -1.03 -6.83 -25.90
CA ILE A 9 -2.46 -7.16 -25.89
C ILE A 9 -2.97 -7.37 -24.45
N SER A 10 -2.22 -8.11 -23.63
CA SER A 10 -2.55 -8.34 -22.21
C SER A 10 -2.64 -7.02 -21.44
N LEU A 11 -1.66 -6.13 -21.62
CA LEU A 11 -1.63 -4.80 -21.01
C LEU A 11 -2.83 -3.96 -21.46
N THR A 12 -3.15 -3.96 -22.76
CA THR A 12 -4.31 -3.23 -23.29
C THR A 12 -5.63 -3.78 -22.73
N ILE A 13 -5.76 -5.10 -22.61
CA ILE A 13 -6.95 -5.71 -22.01
C ILE A 13 -7.07 -5.29 -20.53
N GLN A 14 -5.97 -5.34 -19.80
CA GLN A 14 -5.94 -4.98 -18.38
C GLN A 14 -6.33 -3.52 -18.14
N THR A 15 -5.80 -2.59 -18.97
CA THR A 15 -6.10 -1.16 -18.85
C THR A 15 -7.53 -0.80 -19.26
N LEU A 16 -8.22 -1.63 -20.05
CA LEU A 16 -9.61 -1.40 -20.43
C LEU A 16 -10.61 -2.04 -19.46
N LEU A 17 -10.34 -3.27 -18.99
CA LEU A 17 -11.26 -4.01 -18.12
C LEU A 17 -11.33 -3.43 -16.71
N ILE A 18 -10.20 -3.04 -16.14
CA ILE A 18 -10.14 -2.64 -14.73
C ILE A 18 -10.91 -1.34 -14.48
N PRO A 19 -10.72 -0.25 -15.26
CA PRO A 19 -11.53 0.95 -15.10
C PRO A 19 -13.02 0.69 -15.29
N LYS A 20 -13.39 -0.22 -16.20
CA LYS A 20 -14.79 -0.60 -16.42
C LYS A 20 -15.39 -1.27 -15.18
N ILE A 21 -14.68 -2.22 -14.58
CA ILE A 21 -15.11 -2.91 -13.36
C ILE A 21 -15.18 -1.93 -12.19
N THR A 22 -14.16 -1.10 -12.00
CA THR A 22 -14.10 -0.16 -10.86
C THR A 22 -15.13 0.95 -10.99
N THR A 23 -15.37 1.48 -12.19
CA THR A 23 -16.42 2.48 -12.44
C THR A 23 -17.81 1.89 -12.20
N GLN A 24 -18.07 0.67 -12.67
CA GLN A 24 -19.35 0.00 -12.40
C GLN A 24 -19.56 -0.24 -10.91
N PHE A 25 -18.51 -0.66 -10.20
CA PHE A 25 -18.54 -0.78 -8.75
C PHE A 25 -18.83 0.56 -8.07
N THR A 26 -18.16 1.64 -8.49
CA THR A 26 -18.39 3.01 -8.00
C THR A 26 -19.83 3.45 -8.23
N MET A 27 -20.39 3.23 -9.41
CA MET A 27 -21.80 3.56 -9.71
C MET A 27 -22.76 2.81 -8.80
N ASN A 28 -22.57 1.50 -8.65
CA ASN A 28 -23.39 0.67 -7.76
C ASN A 28 -23.27 1.11 -6.30
N LEU A 29 -22.07 1.48 -5.86
CA LEU A 29 -21.83 1.95 -4.49
C LEU A 29 -22.49 3.31 -4.24
N LYS A 30 -22.36 4.27 -5.17
CA LYS A 30 -23.05 5.57 -5.09
C LYS A 30 -24.56 5.40 -5.00
N ASN A 31 -25.14 4.53 -5.84
CA ASN A 31 -26.57 4.25 -5.83
C ASN A 31 -27.02 3.64 -4.48
N LYS A 32 -26.25 2.69 -3.92
CA LYS A 32 -26.55 2.11 -2.60
C LYS A 32 -26.44 3.13 -1.47
N VAL A 33 -25.40 3.97 -1.48
CA VAL A 33 -25.24 5.04 -0.47
C VAL A 33 -26.37 6.05 -0.58
N PHE A 34 -26.73 6.46 -1.80
CA PHE A 34 -27.82 7.41 -2.05
C PHE A 34 -29.18 6.84 -1.63
N ALA A 35 -29.47 5.58 -1.96
CA ALA A 35 -30.67 4.89 -1.49
C ALA A 35 -30.71 4.84 0.04
N LYS A 36 -29.57 4.52 0.68
CA LYS A 36 -29.52 4.44 2.15
C LYS A 36 -29.75 5.78 2.82
N ILE A 37 -29.30 6.88 2.22
CA ILE A 37 -29.55 8.24 2.74
C ILE A 37 -31.04 8.59 2.67
N GLN A 38 -31.74 8.17 1.61
CA GLN A 38 -33.18 8.41 1.47
C GLN A 38 -34.03 7.64 2.49
N GLU A 39 -33.55 6.49 2.97
CA GLU A 39 -34.21 5.70 4.03
C GLU A 39 -34.00 6.26 5.44
N LEU A 40 -33.12 7.25 5.63
CA LEU A 40 -32.84 7.79 6.97
C LEU A 40 -34.04 8.58 7.50
N SER A 41 -34.27 8.44 8.81
CA SER A 41 -35.25 9.27 9.49
C SER A 41 -34.86 10.75 9.43
N PRO A 42 -35.81 11.70 9.47
CA PRO A 42 -35.50 13.13 9.51
C PRO A 42 -34.57 13.51 10.68
N GLN A 43 -34.65 12.78 11.79
CA GLN A 43 -33.81 12.98 12.98
C GLN A 43 -32.36 12.52 12.78
N ASP A 44 -32.12 11.53 11.93
CA ASP A 44 -30.76 11.08 11.60
C ASP A 44 -30.16 11.88 10.44
N LEU A 45 -31.01 12.31 9.50
CA LEU A 45 -30.60 13.18 8.43
C LEU A 45 -30.17 14.57 8.95
N SER A 46 -30.84 15.10 9.98
CA SER A 46 -30.47 16.38 10.60
C SER A 46 -29.11 16.36 11.31
N LYS A 47 -28.59 15.18 11.65
CA LYS A 47 -27.23 15.01 12.22
C LYS A 47 -26.14 15.04 11.14
N LEU A 48 -26.50 14.91 9.85
CA LEU A 48 -25.56 14.87 8.73
C LEU A 48 -25.55 16.22 7.99
N SER A 49 -24.37 16.79 7.76
CA SER A 49 -24.26 17.96 6.90
C SER A 49 -24.33 17.57 5.42
N ILE A 50 -24.94 18.42 4.59
CA ILE A 50 -24.99 18.23 3.12
C ILE A 50 -23.57 18.08 2.55
N GLY A 51 -22.61 18.84 3.08
CA GLY A 51 -21.19 18.72 2.71
C GLY A 51 -20.58 17.36 3.05
N ALA A 52 -20.90 16.77 4.21
CA ALA A 52 -20.43 15.43 4.57
C ALA A 52 -21.01 14.35 3.64
N ILE A 53 -22.27 14.48 3.24
CA ILE A 53 -22.91 13.58 2.27
C ILE A 53 -22.22 13.68 0.91
N LEU A 54 -21.96 14.89 0.42
CA LEU A 54 -21.26 15.11 -0.85
C LEU A 54 -19.83 14.57 -0.82
N ASN A 55 -19.11 14.74 0.29
CA ASN A 55 -17.77 14.18 0.46
C ASN A 55 -17.79 12.64 0.46
N ARG A 56 -18.75 12.02 1.15
CA ARG A 56 -18.91 10.56 1.14
C ARG A 56 -19.23 10.02 -0.25
N LEU A 57 -20.13 10.69 -0.98
CA LEU A 57 -20.51 10.28 -2.34
C LEU A 57 -19.40 10.50 -3.36
N ASN A 58 -18.53 11.49 -3.16
CA ASN A 58 -17.47 11.81 -4.12
C ASN A 58 -16.09 11.36 -3.65
N ALA A 59 -15.51 12.03 -2.64
CA ALA A 59 -14.13 11.83 -2.23
C ALA A 59 -13.89 10.40 -1.70
N ASP A 60 -14.77 9.91 -0.82
CA ASP A 60 -14.59 8.58 -0.21
C ASP A 60 -14.78 7.46 -1.24
N VAL A 61 -15.83 7.56 -2.07
CA VAL A 61 -16.07 6.57 -3.15
C VAL A 61 -14.93 6.57 -4.18
N LEU A 62 -14.43 7.74 -4.60
CA LEU A 62 -13.28 7.82 -5.50
C LEU A 62 -11.99 7.28 -4.87
N SER A 63 -11.83 7.41 -3.56
CA SER A 63 -10.72 6.78 -2.84
C SER A 63 -10.85 5.25 -2.88
N LEU A 64 -12.04 4.70 -2.66
CA LEU A 64 -12.30 3.27 -2.77
C LEU A 64 -12.10 2.74 -4.18
N GLU A 65 -12.52 3.49 -5.20
CA GLU A 65 -12.31 3.15 -6.61
C GLU A 65 -10.82 2.99 -6.92
N ARG A 66 -10.01 4.00 -6.57
CA ARG A 66 -8.56 3.95 -6.79
C ARG A 66 -7.90 2.81 -6.05
N THR A 67 -8.29 2.59 -4.78
CA THR A 67 -7.77 1.49 -3.98
C THR A 67 -8.12 0.13 -4.61
N LEU A 68 -9.37 -0.06 -5.04
CA LEU A 68 -9.79 -1.29 -5.72
C LEU A 68 -9.05 -1.51 -7.04
N SER A 69 -8.89 -0.47 -7.85
CA SER A 69 -8.12 -0.54 -9.09
C SER A 69 -6.69 -1.03 -8.83
N MET A 70 -6.01 -0.43 -7.84
CA MET A 70 -4.66 -0.81 -7.46
C MET A 70 -4.58 -2.23 -6.89
N LEU A 71 -5.54 -2.62 -6.04
CA LEU A 71 -5.58 -3.96 -5.45
C LEU A 71 -5.77 -5.04 -6.51
N ILE A 72 -6.75 -4.88 -7.41
CA ILE A 72 -7.03 -5.83 -8.48
C ILE A 72 -5.79 -5.98 -9.38
N LEU A 73 -5.19 -4.85 -9.79
CA LEU A 73 -3.97 -4.84 -10.60
C LEU A 73 -2.84 -5.61 -9.93
N ASN A 74 -2.52 -5.23 -8.69
CA ASN A 74 -1.34 -5.76 -8.00
C ASN A 74 -1.52 -7.22 -7.60
N VAL A 75 -2.68 -7.61 -7.07
CA VAL A 75 -2.92 -9.00 -6.65
C VAL A 75 -2.90 -9.95 -7.84
N ILE A 76 -3.61 -9.62 -8.92
CA ILE A 76 -3.62 -10.46 -10.13
C ILE A 76 -2.20 -10.56 -10.69
N ARG A 77 -1.49 -9.42 -10.83
CA ARG A 77 -0.12 -9.41 -11.34
C ARG A 77 0.81 -10.26 -10.48
N SER A 78 0.77 -10.11 -9.16
CA SER A 78 1.60 -10.86 -8.24
C SER A 78 1.33 -12.37 -8.33
N ILE A 79 0.07 -12.80 -8.42
CA ILE A 79 -0.28 -14.22 -8.58
C ILE A 79 0.28 -14.78 -9.89
N PHE A 80 0.12 -14.06 -11.00
CA PHE A 80 0.62 -14.50 -12.30
C PHE A 80 2.15 -14.55 -12.36
N VAL A 81 2.83 -13.50 -11.89
CA VAL A 81 4.30 -13.44 -11.87
C VAL A 81 4.86 -14.52 -10.96
N PHE A 82 4.35 -14.64 -9.72
CA PHE A 82 4.82 -15.64 -8.78
C PHE A 82 4.53 -17.07 -9.27
N GLY A 83 3.31 -17.33 -9.77
CA GLY A 83 2.91 -18.64 -10.28
C GLY A 83 3.71 -19.07 -11.50
N SER A 84 3.93 -18.15 -12.47
CA SER A 84 4.74 -18.44 -13.66
C SER A 84 6.22 -18.62 -13.32
N ALA A 85 6.77 -17.81 -12.43
CA ALA A 85 8.14 -17.93 -11.96
C ALA A 85 8.38 -19.27 -11.27
N LEU A 86 7.45 -19.69 -10.39
CA LEU A 86 7.55 -20.96 -9.66
C LEU A 86 7.41 -22.17 -10.61
N PHE A 87 6.47 -22.11 -11.56
CA PHE A 87 6.32 -23.13 -12.60
C PHE A 87 7.57 -23.25 -13.50
N PHE A 88 8.09 -22.13 -14.00
CA PHE A 88 9.30 -22.10 -14.83
C PHE A 88 10.53 -22.58 -14.06
N SER A 89 10.59 -22.25 -12.78
CA SER A 89 11.71 -22.63 -11.93
C SER A 89 11.79 -24.12 -11.68
N ILE A 90 10.66 -24.76 -11.37
CA ILE A 90 10.61 -26.21 -11.09
C ILE A 90 10.88 -27.02 -12.36
N THR A 91 10.33 -26.58 -13.50
CA THR A 91 10.47 -27.29 -14.78
C THR A 91 11.88 -27.21 -15.36
N THR A 92 12.60 -26.10 -15.13
CA THR A 92 13.92 -25.89 -15.75
C THR A 92 15.09 -26.42 -14.92
N SER A 93 15.15 -26.10 -13.63
CA SER A 93 16.24 -26.55 -12.76
C SER A 93 15.85 -26.42 -11.28
N PRO A 94 15.67 -27.54 -10.56
CA PRO A 94 15.40 -27.54 -9.11
C PRO A 94 16.51 -26.87 -8.29
N GLN A 95 17.72 -26.78 -8.84
CA GLN A 95 18.85 -26.16 -8.15
C GLN A 95 18.76 -24.62 -8.21
N LEU A 96 18.18 -24.07 -9.28
CA LEU A 96 17.86 -22.63 -9.37
C LEU A 96 16.59 -22.27 -8.57
N SER A 97 15.67 -23.22 -8.36
CA SER A 97 14.48 -22.96 -7.53
C SER A 97 14.79 -22.69 -6.06
N LEU A 98 15.97 -23.09 -5.58
CA LEU A 98 16.47 -22.73 -4.26
C LEU A 98 16.60 -21.21 -4.06
N ILE A 99 16.72 -20.43 -5.14
CA ILE A 99 16.74 -18.97 -5.05
C ILE A 99 15.40 -18.44 -4.52
N PHE A 100 14.27 -19.09 -4.79
CA PHE A 100 12.97 -18.69 -4.22
C PHE A 100 12.84 -18.97 -2.72
N VAL A 101 13.70 -19.81 -2.15
CA VAL A 101 13.79 -19.98 -0.69
C VAL A 101 14.29 -18.68 -0.03
N ILE A 102 15.09 -17.89 -0.74
CA ILE A 102 15.56 -16.57 -0.28
C ILE A 102 14.41 -15.56 -0.21
N THR A 103 13.29 -15.80 -0.92
CA THR A 103 12.07 -15.00 -0.81
C THR A 103 11.33 -15.24 0.51
N ILE A 104 11.55 -16.37 1.20
CA ILE A 104 10.88 -16.68 2.49
C ILE A 104 11.26 -15.65 3.57
N PRO A 105 12.55 -15.33 3.80
CA PRO A 105 12.96 -14.23 4.68
C PRO A 105 12.24 -12.90 4.41
N ILE A 106 11.98 -12.56 3.13
CA ILE A 106 11.28 -11.32 2.75
C ILE A 106 9.87 -11.31 3.34
N ILE A 107 9.13 -12.41 3.17
CA ILE A 107 7.75 -12.54 3.66
C ILE A 107 7.74 -12.42 5.18
N VAL A 108 8.67 -13.09 5.86
CA VAL A 108 8.78 -13.04 7.32
C VAL A 108 9.04 -11.61 7.80
N VAL A 109 10.03 -10.92 7.22
CA VAL A 109 10.34 -9.53 7.57
C VAL A 109 9.14 -8.62 7.33
N MET A 110 8.45 -8.75 6.19
CA MET A 110 7.26 -7.96 5.89
C MET A 110 6.15 -8.17 6.93
N VAL A 111 5.87 -9.41 7.34
CA VAL A 111 4.86 -9.70 8.38
C VAL A 111 5.24 -9.07 9.72
N PHE A 112 6.51 -9.14 10.10
CA PHE A 112 7.00 -8.49 11.33
C PHE A 112 6.89 -6.97 11.28
N VAL A 113 7.28 -6.36 10.16
CA VAL A 113 7.21 -4.90 9.95
C VAL A 113 5.76 -4.43 10.00
N VAL A 114 4.85 -5.09 9.29
CA VAL A 114 3.42 -4.74 9.30
C VAL A 114 2.86 -4.83 10.72
N SER A 115 3.17 -5.91 11.45
CA SER A 115 2.72 -6.09 12.84
C SER A 115 3.26 -5.01 13.78
N TYR A 116 4.50 -4.59 13.59
CA TYR A 116 5.13 -3.51 14.37
C TYR A 116 4.51 -2.14 14.04
N VAL A 117 4.40 -1.81 12.75
CA VAL A 117 3.86 -0.54 12.25
C VAL A 117 2.39 -0.36 12.64
N GLN A 118 1.58 -1.42 12.58
CA GLN A 118 0.17 -1.37 13.00
C GLN A 118 0.00 -0.90 14.46
N LYS A 119 0.88 -1.33 15.37
CA LYS A 119 0.85 -0.88 16.77
C LYS A 119 1.15 0.61 16.90
N ILE A 120 2.04 1.14 16.06
CA ILE A 120 2.41 2.56 16.06
C ILE A 120 1.29 3.39 15.44
N ILE A 121 0.67 2.92 14.36
CA ILE A 121 -0.47 3.57 13.72
C ILE A 121 -1.62 3.75 14.72
N LYS A 122 -1.91 2.74 15.56
CA LYS A 122 -2.92 2.88 16.62
C LYS A 122 -2.62 4.05 17.58
N ARG A 123 -1.35 4.22 17.98
CA ARG A 123 -0.94 5.35 18.83
C ARG A 123 -0.99 6.68 18.10
N LEU A 124 -0.63 6.68 16.81
CA LEU A 124 -0.71 7.86 15.96
C LEU A 124 -2.15 8.38 15.90
N PHE A 125 -3.14 7.50 15.75
CA PHE A 125 -4.55 7.90 15.78
C PHE A 125 -4.94 8.56 17.10
N ILE A 126 -4.57 7.97 18.25
CA ILE A 126 -4.84 8.57 19.58
C ILE A 126 -4.23 9.97 19.69
N PHE A 127 -2.97 10.16 19.29
CA PHE A 127 -2.33 11.47 19.34
C PHE A 127 -2.95 12.48 18.38
N ASN A 128 -3.49 12.01 17.24
CA ASN A 128 -4.15 12.86 16.28
C ASN A 128 -5.51 13.34 16.82
N ASP A 129 -6.23 12.46 17.51
CA ASP A 129 -7.48 12.81 18.19
C ASP A 129 -7.22 13.81 19.33
N GLU A 130 -6.20 13.59 20.17
CA GLU A 130 -5.78 14.55 21.21
C GLU A 130 -5.44 15.92 20.60
N PHE A 131 -4.69 15.94 19.50
CA PHE A 131 -4.32 17.16 18.79
C PHE A 131 -5.54 17.89 18.24
N ASN A 132 -6.45 17.18 17.55
CA ASN A 132 -7.65 17.77 16.97
C ASN A 132 -8.59 18.31 18.03
N GLN A 133 -8.78 17.59 19.13
CA GLN A 133 -9.59 18.04 20.26
C GLN A 133 -9.02 19.34 20.85
N LYS A 134 -7.71 19.37 21.15
CA LYS A 134 -7.08 20.55 21.75
C LYS A 134 -7.11 21.75 20.81
N LEU A 135 -6.91 21.51 19.50
CA LEU A 135 -7.03 22.55 18.48
C LEU A 135 -8.46 23.12 18.45
N GLN A 136 -9.48 22.27 18.50
CA GLN A 136 -10.88 22.69 18.50
C GLN A 136 -11.24 23.50 19.76
N GLU A 137 -10.78 23.08 20.94
CA GLU A 137 -10.94 23.83 22.19
C GLU A 137 -10.31 25.23 22.09
N ASN A 138 -9.11 25.31 21.53
CA ASN A 138 -8.41 26.58 21.37
C ASN A 138 -9.11 27.50 20.38
N LEU A 139 -9.63 26.98 19.27
CA LEU A 139 -10.42 27.75 18.30
C LEU A 139 -11.73 28.29 18.91
N ASN A 140 -12.45 27.46 19.67
CA ASN A 140 -13.68 27.87 20.33
C ASN A 140 -13.44 28.91 21.44
N SER A 141 -12.30 28.81 22.13
CA SER A 141 -11.93 29.66 23.28
C SER A 141 -10.95 30.77 22.91
N LEU A 142 -10.76 31.07 21.62
CA LEU A 142 -9.76 32.03 21.11
C LEU A 142 -9.83 33.41 21.79
N LYS A 143 -11.05 33.93 22.00
CA LYS A 143 -11.26 35.22 22.67
C LYS A 143 -10.79 35.18 24.13
N THR A 144 -11.08 34.09 24.84
CA THR A 144 -10.68 33.89 26.24
C THR A 144 -9.17 33.71 26.38
N ILE A 145 -8.53 33.01 25.45
CA ILE A 145 -7.06 32.84 25.43
C ILE A 145 -6.37 34.19 25.28
N LYS A 146 -6.85 35.03 24.34
CA LYS A 146 -6.34 36.39 24.13
C LYS A 146 -6.61 37.32 25.30
N ALA A 147 -7.82 37.26 25.87
CA ALA A 147 -8.18 38.08 27.03
C ALA A 147 -7.30 37.78 28.25
N ASN A 148 -6.84 36.53 28.39
CA ASN A 148 -5.99 36.09 29.49
C ASN A 148 -4.48 36.10 29.15
N ALA A 149 -4.07 36.53 27.95
CA ALA A 149 -2.67 36.51 27.47
C ALA A 149 -1.96 35.14 27.66
N THR A 150 -2.67 34.04 27.33
CA THR A 150 -2.20 32.65 27.53
C THR A 150 -1.76 31.94 26.25
N GLU A 151 -1.51 32.67 25.17
CA GLU A 151 -1.18 32.13 23.84
C GLU A 151 0.05 31.22 23.87
N GLU A 152 1.14 31.66 24.52
CA GLU A 152 2.39 30.90 24.63
C GLU A 152 2.19 29.57 25.36
N LYS A 153 1.37 29.56 26.41
CA LYS A 153 1.03 28.34 27.16
C LYS A 153 0.31 27.35 26.25
N GLU A 154 -0.70 27.81 25.53
CA GLU A 154 -1.50 26.99 24.62
C GLU A 154 -0.69 26.49 23.41
N TYR A 155 0.18 27.35 22.87
CA TYR A 155 1.14 26.98 21.84
C TYR A 155 2.07 25.86 22.31
N SER A 156 2.62 25.95 23.53
CA SER A 156 3.50 24.92 24.08
C SER A 156 2.82 23.54 24.21
N ILE A 157 1.51 23.51 24.49
CA ILE A 157 0.73 22.26 24.59
C ILE A 157 0.55 21.65 23.20
N ILE A 158 0.13 22.47 22.22
CA ILE A 158 0.01 22.03 20.82
C ILE A 158 1.36 21.54 20.29
N GLN A 159 2.45 22.26 20.57
CA GLN A 159 3.80 21.87 20.16
C GLN A 159 4.20 20.50 20.71
N LYS A 160 3.88 20.20 21.98
CA LYS A 160 4.12 18.87 22.57
C LYS A 160 3.31 17.78 21.87
N LEU A 161 2.04 18.03 21.52
CA LEU A 161 1.20 17.07 20.79
C LEU A 161 1.74 16.84 19.37
N THR A 162 2.11 17.90 18.66
CA THR A 162 2.75 17.81 17.34
C THR A 162 4.05 17.01 17.42
N GLN A 163 4.90 17.20 18.44
CA GLN A 163 6.11 16.41 18.62
C GLN A 163 5.81 14.91 18.81
N LYS A 164 4.74 14.54 19.52
CA LYS A 164 4.32 13.13 19.65
C LYS A 164 3.90 12.55 18.29
N LEU A 165 3.15 13.31 17.50
CA LEU A 165 2.74 12.95 16.14
C LEU A 165 3.96 12.76 15.23
N THR A 166 4.87 13.74 15.19
CA THR A 166 6.10 13.68 14.39
C THR A 166 6.95 12.47 14.78
N LYS A 167 7.14 12.21 16.09
CA LYS A 167 7.89 11.02 16.55
C LYS A 167 7.25 9.71 16.11
N SER A 168 5.92 9.64 16.11
CA SER A 168 5.20 8.42 15.68
C SER A 168 5.29 8.22 14.18
N ASN A 169 5.11 9.28 13.39
CA ASN A 169 5.30 9.26 11.94
C ASN A 169 6.73 8.90 11.55
N LEU A 170 7.74 9.49 12.20
CA LEU A 170 9.14 9.13 11.96
C LEU A 170 9.40 7.64 12.20
N LYS A 171 8.84 7.05 13.27
CA LYS A 171 8.98 5.60 13.51
C LYS A 171 8.34 4.76 12.42
N ILE A 172 7.18 5.17 11.91
CA ILE A 172 6.50 4.48 10.79
C ILE A 172 7.35 4.59 9.52
N THR A 173 7.78 5.81 9.17
CA THR A 173 8.60 6.04 7.98
C THR A 173 9.91 5.26 8.05
N VAL A 174 10.63 5.32 9.17
CA VAL A 174 11.88 4.56 9.35
C VAL A 174 11.62 3.05 9.24
N ALA A 175 10.57 2.53 9.86
CA ALA A 175 10.24 1.10 9.75
C ALA A 175 9.97 0.68 8.28
N ASN A 176 9.25 1.51 7.53
CA ASN A 176 8.97 1.26 6.12
C ASN A 176 10.24 1.36 5.26
N SER A 177 11.05 2.40 5.44
CA SER A 177 12.31 2.59 4.70
C SER A 177 13.32 1.47 4.98
N VAL A 178 13.40 1.01 6.23
CA VAL A 178 14.23 -0.15 6.60
C VAL A 178 13.71 -1.40 5.88
N SER A 179 12.39 -1.64 5.90
CA SER A 179 11.79 -2.78 5.19
C SER A 179 12.07 -2.77 3.69
N GLU A 180 11.97 -1.61 3.05
CA GLU A 180 12.27 -1.42 1.62
C GLU A 180 13.76 -1.66 1.33
N SER A 181 14.64 -1.18 2.19
CA SER A 181 16.10 -1.42 2.08
C SER A 181 16.44 -2.90 2.24
N PHE A 182 15.82 -3.59 3.20
CA PHE A 182 15.97 -5.04 3.36
C PHE A 182 15.46 -5.81 2.15
N PHE A 183 14.32 -5.41 1.58
CA PHE A 183 13.78 -6.00 0.36
C PHE A 183 14.78 -5.90 -0.80
N MET A 184 15.31 -4.70 -1.07
CA MET A 184 16.32 -4.50 -2.11
C MET A 184 17.61 -5.28 -1.85
N MET A 185 18.07 -5.35 -0.60
CA MET A 185 19.26 -6.14 -0.24
C MET A 185 19.06 -7.62 -0.60
N ILE A 186 17.89 -8.19 -0.31
CA ILE A 186 17.59 -9.58 -0.62
C ILE A 186 17.53 -9.82 -2.14
N ILE A 187 16.96 -8.88 -2.90
CA ILE A 187 16.99 -8.92 -4.37
C ILE A 187 18.44 -8.97 -4.88
N PHE A 188 19.30 -8.06 -4.45
CA PHE A 188 20.70 -8.05 -4.90
C PHE A 188 21.45 -9.32 -4.49
N MET A 189 21.23 -9.84 -3.28
CA MET A 189 21.80 -11.11 -2.85
C MET A 189 21.34 -12.28 -3.73
N SER A 190 20.05 -12.33 -4.08
CA SER A 190 19.51 -13.36 -4.96
C SER A 190 20.08 -13.27 -6.38
N LEU A 191 20.33 -12.06 -6.89
CA LEU A 191 21.01 -11.84 -8.18
C LEU A 191 22.47 -12.28 -8.16
N ILE A 192 23.21 -12.03 -7.06
CA ILE A 192 24.58 -12.51 -6.91
C ILE A 192 24.62 -14.04 -6.92
N ILE A 193 23.71 -14.68 -6.17
CA ILE A 193 23.61 -16.15 -6.12
C ILE A 193 23.23 -16.71 -7.49
N LEU A 194 22.27 -16.07 -8.18
CA LEU A 194 21.93 -16.40 -9.56
C LEU A 194 23.15 -16.29 -10.48
N ALA A 195 23.96 -15.25 -10.34
CA ALA A 195 25.17 -15.07 -11.14
C ALA A 195 26.18 -16.19 -10.88
N THR A 196 26.47 -16.52 -9.63
CA THR A 196 27.46 -17.54 -9.29
C THR A 196 27.02 -18.95 -9.70
N ILE A 197 25.77 -19.32 -9.43
CA ILE A 197 25.24 -20.66 -9.76
C ILE A 197 24.88 -20.75 -11.24
N GLY A 198 24.21 -19.72 -11.77
CA GLY A 198 23.74 -19.67 -13.15
C GLY A 198 24.87 -19.70 -14.16
N VAL A 199 25.95 -18.95 -13.96
CA VAL A 199 27.12 -18.98 -14.87
C VAL A 199 27.71 -20.39 -14.96
N ASN A 200 27.90 -21.06 -13.81
CA ASN A 200 28.42 -22.43 -13.80
C ASN A 200 27.50 -23.41 -14.53
N GLN A 201 26.18 -23.28 -14.43
CA GLN A 201 25.23 -24.14 -15.14
C GLN A 201 25.16 -23.84 -16.65
N VAL A 202 25.35 -22.58 -17.06
CA VAL A 202 25.48 -22.20 -18.48
C VAL A 202 26.75 -22.80 -19.07
N LEU A 203 27.88 -22.68 -18.38
CA LEU A 203 29.16 -23.25 -18.83
C LEU A 203 29.10 -24.78 -18.96
N GLN A 204 28.28 -25.45 -18.13
CA GLN A 204 28.02 -26.89 -18.21
C GLN A 204 26.96 -27.28 -19.26
N ASN A 205 26.47 -26.32 -20.08
CA ASN A 205 25.39 -26.51 -21.06
C ASN A 205 24.09 -27.08 -20.46
N LYS A 206 23.87 -26.93 -19.15
CA LYS A 206 22.64 -27.38 -18.46
C LYS A 206 21.47 -26.43 -18.66
N ILE A 207 21.76 -25.14 -18.78
CA ILE A 207 20.79 -24.08 -19.03
C ILE A 207 21.28 -23.14 -20.12
N GLN A 208 20.36 -22.51 -20.85
CA GLN A 208 20.69 -21.46 -21.81
C GLN A 208 20.83 -20.11 -21.11
N ILE A 209 21.61 -19.21 -21.71
CA ILE A 209 21.75 -17.81 -21.24
C ILE A 209 20.38 -17.12 -21.16
N GLY A 210 19.46 -17.42 -22.10
CA GLY A 210 18.10 -16.90 -22.08
C GLY A 210 17.32 -17.28 -20.81
N THR A 211 17.50 -18.49 -20.30
CA THR A 211 16.91 -18.95 -19.04
C THR A 211 17.40 -18.11 -17.86
N MET A 212 18.69 -17.76 -17.84
CA MET A 212 19.28 -16.93 -16.78
C MET A 212 18.71 -15.51 -16.77
N VAL A 213 18.50 -14.91 -17.96
CA VAL A 213 17.85 -13.60 -18.11
C VAL A 213 16.39 -13.62 -17.64
N LEU A 214 15.69 -14.73 -17.90
CA LEU A 214 14.32 -14.92 -17.39
C LEU A 214 14.30 -14.98 -15.86
N PHE A 215 15.19 -15.77 -15.24
CA PHE A 215 15.31 -15.81 -13.78
C PHE A 215 15.64 -14.47 -13.17
N SER A 216 16.57 -13.69 -13.76
CA SER A 216 16.86 -12.34 -13.24
C SER A 216 15.64 -11.43 -13.33
N THR A 217 14.81 -11.57 -14.37
CA THR A 217 13.58 -10.77 -14.54
C THR A 217 12.51 -11.15 -13.54
N TYR A 218 12.37 -12.44 -13.19
CA TYR A 218 11.39 -12.92 -12.22
C TYR A 218 11.74 -12.60 -10.76
N ILE A 219 13.00 -12.33 -10.46
CA ILE A 219 13.47 -11.93 -9.12
C ILE A 219 13.06 -10.50 -8.77
N TRP A 220 12.94 -9.61 -9.77
CA TRP A 220 12.52 -8.21 -9.61
C TRP A 220 11.01 -8.06 -9.44
#